data_AF-A0A0G4EXX0-F1
#
_entry.id   AF-A0A0G4EXX0-F1
#
_cell.length_a   1.000
_cell.length_b   1.000
_cell.length_c   1.000
_cell.angle_alpha   90.00
_cell.angle_beta   90.00
_cell.angle_gamma   90.00
#
_symmetry.space_group_name_H-M   'P 1'
#
loop_
_entity.id
_entity.type
_entity.pdbx_description
1 polymer ?
#
loop_
_entity_poly.entity_id
_entity_poly.type
_entity_poly.pdbx_seq_one_letter_code
_entity_poly.pdbx_strand_id
1 'polypeptide(L)'
;MLRLEQNLCYHILASSCDNYGVRGVSLYLQSTDHGPADVEQHVETWLGRFRRELKDMSPQAFKDYLEGYTTNARQLETLMSAEVISRAFLFNRDEEAMNALQKITKSMVLEFVDKYMAFDAPHRRKAVSFIWGTHLQKEHQQFVENQRNQGFTVLQSSDEVEAFRAGLERWPPRPSAHPEWTAQTQTLRKGGQAQTATKRGTRRSAGEGETAAKVKREEPAETPGGRRTARGRRTQPSRSISRMEVT
;
A
#
# COMPACT_ATOMS: atom_id res chain seq x y z
N MET A 1 11.19 15.48 -12.18
CA MET A 1 12.52 14.85 -12.30
C MET A 1 12.46 13.43 -12.88
N LEU A 2 12.05 12.39 -12.13
CA LEU A 2 12.10 10.99 -12.61
C LEU A 2 11.35 10.74 -13.95
N ARG A 3 10.26 11.47 -14.20
CA ARG A 3 9.52 11.43 -15.48
C ARG A 3 10.06 12.38 -16.56
N LEU A 4 10.55 13.55 -16.17
CA LEU A 4 10.82 14.68 -17.08
C LEU A 4 12.27 14.76 -17.57
N GLU A 5 13.24 14.34 -16.76
CA GLU A 5 14.67 14.43 -17.12
C GLU A 5 15.24 13.09 -17.57
N GLN A 6 14.69 11.98 -17.06
CA GLN A 6 15.29 10.66 -17.27
C GLN A 6 14.40 9.71 -18.10
N ASN A 7 13.14 10.06 -18.37
CA ASN A 7 12.16 9.22 -19.08
C ASN A 7 12.08 7.75 -18.58
N LEU A 8 12.55 7.48 -17.36
CA LEU A 8 12.73 6.11 -16.85
C LEU A 8 11.42 5.41 -16.60
N CYS A 9 10.38 6.17 -16.25
CA CYS A 9 9.10 5.64 -15.84
C CYS A 9 7.98 6.40 -16.55
N TYR A 10 7.07 5.64 -17.15
CA TYR A 10 5.87 6.21 -17.76
C TYR A 10 4.87 6.66 -16.68
N HIS A 11 4.75 5.87 -15.59
CA HIS A 11 3.88 6.18 -14.47
C HIS A 11 4.68 6.33 -13.18
N ILE A 12 4.48 7.46 -12.51
CA ILE A 12 5.15 7.81 -11.25
C ILE A 12 4.10 8.39 -10.32
N LEU A 13 3.92 7.74 -9.18
CA LEU A 13 3.09 8.24 -8.09
C LEU A 13 3.92 8.27 -6.82
N ALA A 14 3.97 9.43 -6.18
CA ALA A 14 4.51 9.60 -4.84
C ALA A 14 3.37 9.97 -3.91
N SER A 15 3.21 9.25 -2.81
CA SER A 15 2.16 9.50 -1.83
C SER A 15 2.65 9.25 -0.42
N SER A 16 1.98 9.85 0.56
CA SER A 16 2.03 9.36 1.92
C SER A 16 1.21 8.07 2.02
N CYS A 17 1.68 7.13 2.82
CA CYS A 17 0.90 5.96 3.20
C CYS A 17 0.58 6.02 4.70
N ASP A 18 -0.63 5.60 5.05
CA ASP A 18 -1.10 5.50 6.43
C ASP A 18 -1.83 4.17 6.58
N ASN A 19 -1.15 3.19 7.19
CA ASN A 19 -1.67 1.84 7.36
C ASN A 19 -1.65 1.49 8.85
N TYR A 20 -2.84 1.32 9.43
CA TYR A 20 -3.02 0.89 10.83
C TYR A 20 -2.29 1.76 11.86
N GLY A 21 -2.08 3.05 11.57
CA GLY A 21 -1.35 3.95 12.48
C GLY A 21 0.11 4.17 12.15
N VAL A 22 0.67 3.38 11.23
CA VAL A 22 2.03 3.55 10.74
C VAL A 22 2.00 4.42 9.49
N ARG A 23 2.79 5.49 9.49
CA ARG A 23 2.91 6.41 8.35
C ARG A 23 4.24 6.24 7.66
N GLY A 24 4.25 6.47 6.36
CA GLY A 24 5.47 6.45 5.55
C GLY A 24 5.29 7.18 4.22
N VAL A 25 6.33 7.10 3.40
CA VAL A 25 6.32 7.58 2.02
C VAL A 25 6.31 6.36 1.11
N SER A 26 5.48 6.38 0.08
CA SER A 26 5.38 5.32 -0.91
C SER A 26 5.58 5.88 -2.31
N LEU A 27 6.35 5.14 -3.10
CA LEU A 27 6.61 5.43 -4.50
C LEU A 27 6.12 4.24 -5.32
N TYR A 28 5.23 4.51 -6.28
CA TYR A 28 4.80 3.54 -7.27
C TYR A 28 5.33 3.96 -8.64
N LEU A 29 6.16 3.09 -9.22
CA LEU A 29 6.93 3.37 -10.42
C LEU A 29 6.72 2.23 -11.41
N GLN A 30 6.43 2.59 -12.65
CA GLN A 30 6.31 1.63 -13.75
C GLN A 30 7.13 2.11 -14.93
N SER A 31 8.07 1.25 -15.34
CA SER A 31 8.88 1.40 -16.53
C SER A 31 8.53 0.33 -17.57
N THR A 32 8.65 0.67 -18.84
CA THR A 32 8.58 -0.28 -19.96
C THR A 32 9.97 -0.75 -20.39
N ASP A 33 10.99 0.09 -20.17
CA ASP A 33 12.29 -0.04 -20.83
C ASP A 33 13.41 -0.37 -19.84
N HIS A 34 13.17 -0.18 -18.54
CA HIS A 34 14.16 -0.40 -17.48
C HIS A 34 13.72 -1.48 -16.51
N GLY A 35 14.69 -2.28 -16.08
CA GLY A 35 14.51 -3.24 -15.00
C GLY A 35 14.13 -2.51 -13.69
N PRO A 36 13.33 -3.14 -12.82
CA PRO A 36 12.89 -2.52 -11.58
C PRO A 36 14.04 -2.22 -10.61
N ALA A 37 15.17 -2.94 -10.70
CA ALA A 37 16.38 -2.65 -9.95
C ALA A 37 17.02 -1.31 -10.36
N ASP A 38 17.14 -1.06 -11.68
CA ASP A 38 17.67 0.19 -12.20
C ASP A 38 16.79 1.37 -11.79
N VAL A 39 15.46 1.20 -11.88
CA VAL A 39 14.49 2.21 -11.46
C VAL A 39 14.69 2.57 -9.99
N GLU A 40 14.91 1.58 -9.13
CA GLU A 40 15.13 1.80 -7.70
C GLU A 40 16.43 2.55 -7.41
N GLN A 41 17.51 2.25 -8.14
CA GLN A 41 18.76 3.00 -8.02
C GLN A 41 18.58 4.49 -8.39
N HIS A 42 17.75 4.77 -9.39
CA HIS A 42 17.41 6.15 -9.76
C HIS A 42 16.58 6.85 -8.69
N VAL A 43 15.71 6.14 -7.98
CA VAL A 43 15.00 6.68 -6.82
C VAL A 43 15.96 7.08 -5.73
N GLU A 44 16.95 6.25 -5.40
CA GLU A 44 17.96 6.57 -4.38
C GLU A 44 18.80 7.80 -4.78
N THR A 45 19.19 7.86 -6.05
CA THR A 45 19.91 9.01 -6.60
C THR A 45 19.06 10.29 -6.51
N TRP A 46 17.78 10.19 -6.87
CA TRP A 46 16.83 11.29 -6.75
C TRP A 46 16.63 11.72 -5.30
N LEU A 47 16.53 10.81 -4.33
CA LEU A 47 16.43 11.15 -2.90
C LEU A 47 17.64 11.97 -2.43
N GLY A 48 18.85 11.57 -2.84
CA GLY A 48 20.07 12.33 -2.54
C GLY A 48 20.09 13.72 -3.17
N ARG A 49 19.56 13.87 -4.39
CA ARG A 49 19.38 15.18 -5.05
C ARG A 49 18.31 16.01 -4.35
N PHE A 50 17.14 15.44 -4.05
CA PHE A 50 16.04 16.10 -3.35
C PHE A 50 16.51 16.69 -2.02
N ARG A 51 17.28 15.93 -1.24
CA ARG A 51 17.87 16.42 0.01
C ARG A 51 18.76 17.66 -0.21
N ARG A 52 19.62 17.64 -1.24
CA ARG A 52 20.48 18.79 -1.58
C ARG A 52 19.66 19.99 -2.01
N GLU A 53 18.70 19.80 -2.90
CA GLU A 53 17.78 20.85 -3.34
C GLU A 53 17.02 21.47 -2.17
N LEU A 54 16.53 20.64 -1.23
CA LEU A 54 15.87 21.11 -0.01
C LEU A 54 16.82 21.91 0.89
N LYS A 55 18.09 21.48 1.02
CA LYS A 55 19.09 22.21 1.80
C LYS A 55 19.35 23.60 1.20
N ASP A 56 19.56 23.65 -0.11
CA ASP A 56 19.96 24.84 -0.86
C ASP A 56 18.76 25.78 -1.15
N MET A 57 17.53 25.29 -0.94
CA MET A 57 16.30 26.08 -1.09
C MET A 57 16.29 27.32 -0.17
N SER A 58 15.96 28.47 -0.75
CA SER A 58 15.84 29.72 0.01
C SER A 58 14.66 29.65 1.00
N PRO A 59 14.71 30.41 2.12
CA PRO A 59 13.59 30.46 3.05
C PRO A 59 12.28 30.92 2.40
N GLN A 60 12.34 31.83 1.41
CA GLN A 60 11.16 32.29 0.69
C GLN A 60 10.58 31.18 -0.20
N ALA A 61 11.41 30.51 -0.99
CA ALA A 61 10.94 29.40 -1.83
C ALA A 61 10.28 28.29 -1.00
N PHE A 62 10.83 27.97 0.18
CA PHE A 62 10.22 27.01 1.08
C PHE A 62 8.84 27.45 1.58
N LYS A 63 8.69 28.73 1.95
CA LYS A 63 7.39 29.29 2.36
C LYS A 63 6.37 29.19 1.22
N ASP A 64 6.76 29.54 -0.01
CA ASP A 64 5.88 29.48 -1.17
C ASP A 64 5.42 28.03 -1.44
N TYR A 65 6.32 27.04 -1.33
CA TYR A 65 5.97 25.62 -1.43
C TYR A 65 5.00 25.18 -0.33
N LEU A 66 5.24 25.59 0.91
CA LEU A 66 4.39 25.24 2.05
C LEU A 66 3.00 25.85 1.90
N GLU A 67 2.89 27.10 1.44
CA GLU A 67 1.62 27.78 1.19
C GLU A 67 0.83 27.12 0.06
N GLY A 68 1.48 26.79 -1.06
CA GLY A 68 0.86 26.06 -2.15
C GLY A 68 0.34 24.69 -1.71
N TYR A 69 1.12 23.95 -0.93
CA TYR A 69 0.70 22.67 -0.37
C TYR A 69 -0.47 22.82 0.62
N THR A 70 -0.42 23.80 1.52
CA THR A 70 -1.49 24.08 2.50
C THR A 70 -2.81 24.41 1.80
N THR A 71 -2.75 25.20 0.73
CA THR A 71 -3.94 25.58 -0.06
C THR A 71 -4.59 24.35 -0.70
N ASN A 72 -3.78 23.47 -1.29
CA ASN A 72 -4.28 22.22 -1.88
C ASN A 72 -4.83 21.26 -0.80
N ALA A 73 -4.16 21.16 0.35
CA ALA A 73 -4.58 20.28 1.44
C ALA A 73 -5.94 20.71 2.03
N ARG A 74 -6.23 22.01 2.11
CA ARG A 74 -7.54 22.54 2.55
C ARG A 74 -8.70 22.17 1.65
N GLN A 75 -8.43 21.86 0.38
CA GLN A 75 -9.47 21.47 -0.59
C GLN A 75 -9.82 19.98 -0.50
N LEU A 76 -9.03 19.19 0.22
CA LEU A 76 -9.26 17.77 0.42
C LEU A 76 -10.07 17.57 1.70
N GLU A 77 -11.35 17.22 1.56
CA GLU A 77 -12.16 16.81 2.71
C GLU A 77 -11.81 15.38 3.13
N THR A 78 -11.47 15.19 4.40
CA THR A 78 -11.34 13.84 4.96
C THR A 78 -12.73 13.22 5.13
N LEU A 79 -12.95 12.05 4.53
CA LEU A 79 -14.20 11.30 4.73
C LEU A 79 -14.32 10.87 6.19
N MET A 80 -15.42 11.25 6.85
CA MET A 80 -15.74 10.87 8.23
C MET A 80 -15.68 9.34 8.47
N SER A 81 -16.01 8.56 7.44
CA SER A 81 -15.91 7.10 7.47
C SER A 81 -14.48 6.59 7.66
N ALA A 82 -13.46 7.33 7.20
CA ALA A 82 -12.07 6.98 7.37
C ALA A 82 -11.64 7.01 8.85
N GLU A 83 -12.16 7.95 9.63
CA GLU A 83 -11.88 8.06 11.07
C GLU A 83 -12.50 6.89 11.86
N VAL A 84 -13.69 6.44 11.46
CA VAL A 84 -14.35 5.27 12.04
C VAL A 84 -13.63 3.97 11.67
N ILE A 85 -13.28 3.79 10.39
CA ILE A 85 -12.59 2.58 9.91
C ILE A 85 -11.20 2.47 10.54
N SER A 86 -10.46 3.58 10.63
CA SER A 86 -9.14 3.63 11.26
C SER A 86 -9.18 3.61 12.79
N ARG A 87 -10.36 3.80 13.40
CA ARG A 87 -10.58 3.90 14.86
C ARG A 87 -9.82 5.03 15.54
N ALA A 88 -9.41 6.03 14.77
CA ALA A 88 -8.76 7.21 15.29
C ALA A 88 -9.79 8.15 15.95
N PHE A 89 -11.00 8.22 15.39
CA PHE A 89 -12.09 9.10 15.85
C PHE A 89 -11.68 10.57 15.99
N LEU A 90 -10.73 11.03 15.18
CA LEU A 90 -10.24 12.40 15.20
C LEU A 90 -10.99 13.20 14.13
N PHE A 91 -12.22 13.61 14.42
CA PHE A 91 -13.08 14.25 13.44
C PHE A 91 -12.68 15.70 13.09
N ASN A 92 -11.88 16.34 13.94
CA ASN A 92 -11.24 17.64 13.71
C ASN A 92 -9.82 17.51 13.12
N ARG A 93 -9.47 16.34 12.56
CA ARG A 93 -8.12 16.05 12.05
C ARG A 93 -7.63 17.07 11.02
N ASP A 94 -8.50 17.54 10.15
CA ASP A 94 -8.11 18.48 9.09
C ASP A 94 -7.66 19.81 9.70
N GLU A 95 -8.37 20.32 10.71
CA GLU A 95 -7.98 21.53 11.45
C GLU A 95 -6.65 21.34 12.19
N GLU A 96 -6.49 20.22 12.90
CA GLU A 96 -5.25 19.90 13.61
C GLU A 96 -4.07 19.75 12.65
N ALA A 97 -4.29 19.09 11.51
CA ALA A 97 -3.27 18.92 10.47
C ALA A 97 -2.86 20.27 9.86
N MET A 98 -3.80 21.17 9.60
CA MET A 98 -3.50 22.51 9.09
C MET A 98 -2.73 23.34 10.10
N ASN A 99 -3.10 23.28 11.38
CA ASN A 99 -2.38 23.95 12.46
C ASN A 99 -0.95 23.41 12.66
N ALA A 100 -0.75 22.10 12.46
CA ALA A 100 0.56 21.50 12.49
C ALA A 100 1.40 21.88 11.27
N LEU A 101 0.79 21.90 10.07
CA LEU A 101 1.45 22.21 8.80
C LEU A 101 2.05 23.63 8.79
N GLN A 102 1.34 24.61 9.37
CA GLN A 102 1.83 25.99 9.49
C GLN A 102 3.08 26.13 10.36
N LYS A 103 3.35 25.18 11.24
CA LYS A 103 4.52 25.19 12.15
C LYS A 103 5.73 24.49 11.55
N ILE A 104 5.59 23.85 10.39
CA ILE A 104 6.68 23.10 9.76
C ILE A 104 7.73 24.09 9.24
N THR A 105 8.99 23.85 9.63
CA THR A 105 10.15 24.59 9.14
C THR A 105 10.97 23.74 8.17
N LYS A 106 11.80 24.39 7.35
CA LYS A 106 12.76 23.71 6.47
C LYS A 106 13.69 22.77 7.25
N SER A 107 14.12 23.17 8.44
CA SER A 107 14.99 22.35 9.29
C SER A 107 14.29 21.07 9.75
N MET A 108 13.02 21.15 10.15
CA MET A 108 12.23 19.96 10.54
C MET A 108 12.11 18.95 9.40
N VAL A 109 11.92 19.43 8.15
CA VAL A 109 11.84 18.54 6.98
C VAL A 109 13.20 17.91 6.68
N LEU A 110 14.29 18.69 6.77
CA LEU A 110 15.65 18.16 6.60
C LEU A 110 15.99 17.11 7.66
N GLU A 111 15.70 17.39 8.94
CA GLU A 111 15.89 16.44 10.03
C GLU A 111 15.06 15.17 9.82
N PHE A 112 13.82 15.30 9.34
CA PHE A 112 12.99 14.15 8.98
C PHE A 112 13.62 13.29 7.87
N VAL A 113 14.12 13.94 6.81
CA VAL A 113 14.80 13.24 5.71
C VAL A 113 16.06 12.54 6.21
N ASP A 114 16.89 13.22 6.98
CA ASP A 114 18.15 12.69 7.50
C ASP A 114 17.93 11.56 8.50
N LYS A 115 16.84 11.60 9.26
CA LYS A 115 16.52 10.61 10.28
C LYS A 115 15.88 9.34 9.71
N TYR A 116 15.04 9.46 8.66
CA TYR A 116 14.19 8.35 8.21
C TYR A 116 14.29 8.00 6.72
N MET A 117 14.77 8.89 5.85
CA MET A 117 14.68 8.70 4.39
C MET A 117 16.01 8.59 3.67
N ALA A 118 17.04 9.32 4.12
CA ALA A 118 18.37 9.32 3.52
C ALA A 118 18.95 7.90 3.48
N PHE A 119 19.90 7.67 2.57
CA PHE A 119 20.42 6.32 2.31
C PHE A 119 20.98 5.66 3.57
N ASP A 120 21.72 6.44 4.35
CA ASP A 120 22.39 6.11 5.59
C ASP A 120 21.60 6.52 6.85
N ALA A 121 20.30 6.83 6.70
CA ALA A 121 19.47 7.30 7.80
C ALA A 121 19.35 6.21 8.90
N PRO A 122 19.55 6.57 10.19
CA PRO A 122 19.64 5.60 11.28
C PRO A 122 18.34 4.84 11.56
N HIS A 123 17.19 5.42 11.17
CA HIS A 123 15.88 4.79 11.34
C HIS A 123 15.20 4.51 10.00
N ARG A 124 15.99 4.35 8.93
CA ARG A 124 15.47 4.04 7.61
C ARG A 124 14.82 2.66 7.62
N ARG A 125 13.54 2.58 7.24
CA ARG A 125 12.84 1.31 7.01
C ARG A 125 12.29 1.30 5.60
N LYS A 126 12.88 0.47 4.73
CA LYS A 126 12.61 0.49 3.29
C LYS A 126 12.02 -0.81 2.76
N ALA A 127 10.89 -0.67 2.11
CA ALA A 127 10.11 -1.76 1.52
C ALA A 127 9.94 -1.51 0.01
N VAL A 128 10.45 -2.39 -0.86
CA VAL A 128 10.30 -2.28 -2.34
C VAL A 128 9.86 -3.59 -3.01
N SER A 129 8.59 -3.65 -3.41
CA SER A 129 8.05 -4.73 -4.23
C SER A 129 8.56 -4.62 -5.68
N PHE A 130 9.31 -5.60 -6.16
CA PHE A 130 9.75 -5.65 -7.55
C PHE A 130 8.82 -6.54 -8.39
N ILE A 131 8.27 -5.99 -9.46
CA ILE A 131 7.46 -6.72 -10.43
C ILE A 131 8.25 -6.76 -11.74
N TRP A 132 8.71 -7.95 -12.12
CA TRP A 132 9.53 -8.14 -13.31
C TRP A 132 8.68 -8.49 -14.53
N GLY A 133 9.00 -7.88 -15.66
CA GLY A 133 8.45 -8.27 -16.95
C GLY A 133 8.90 -9.68 -17.34
N THR A 134 8.05 -10.42 -18.05
CA THR A 134 8.37 -11.80 -18.48
C THR A 134 9.63 -11.90 -19.36
N HIS A 135 10.00 -10.81 -20.04
CA HIS A 135 11.19 -10.73 -20.87
C HIS A 135 12.49 -10.53 -20.07
N LEU A 136 12.40 -10.13 -18.79
CA LEU A 136 13.56 -9.84 -17.92
C LEU A 136 13.86 -10.98 -16.92
N GLN A 137 13.42 -12.21 -17.20
CA GLN A 137 13.56 -13.32 -16.25
C GLN A 137 15.02 -13.66 -15.89
N LYS A 138 15.95 -13.54 -16.85
CA LYS A 138 17.38 -13.80 -16.60
C LYS A 138 17.97 -12.76 -15.64
N GLU A 139 17.66 -11.49 -15.88
CA GLU A 139 18.09 -10.38 -15.02
C GLU A 139 17.50 -10.50 -13.62
N HIS A 140 16.23 -10.92 -13.51
CA HIS A 140 15.60 -11.19 -12.22
C HIS A 140 16.36 -12.25 -11.41
N GLN A 141 16.75 -13.36 -12.03
CA GLN A 141 17.49 -14.43 -11.34
C GLN A 141 18.86 -13.93 -10.84
N GLN A 142 19.61 -13.25 -11.73
CA GLN A 142 20.90 -12.66 -11.37
C GLN A 142 20.76 -11.62 -10.25
N PHE A 143 19.71 -10.79 -10.31
CA PHE A 143 19.42 -9.80 -9.28
C PHE A 143 19.18 -10.48 -7.92
N VAL A 144 18.33 -11.51 -7.87
CA VAL A 144 18.03 -12.22 -6.61
C VAL A 144 19.28 -12.82 -5.98
N GLU A 145 20.13 -13.47 -6.79
CA GLU A 145 21.39 -14.06 -6.32
C GLU A 145 22.33 -12.98 -5.78
N ASN A 146 22.51 -11.89 -6.53
CA ASN A 146 23.37 -10.78 -6.10
C ASN A 146 22.90 -10.14 -4.80
N GLN A 147 21.59 -9.93 -4.64
CA GLN A 147 21.01 -9.34 -3.43
C GLN A 147 21.22 -10.25 -2.21
N ARG A 148 21.00 -11.56 -2.36
CA ARG A 148 21.26 -12.52 -1.27
C ARG A 148 22.75 -12.56 -0.91
N ASN A 149 23.64 -12.52 -1.89
CA ASN A 149 25.09 -12.47 -1.67
C ASN A 149 25.55 -11.20 -0.94
N GLN A 150 24.82 -10.09 -1.12
CA GLN A 150 25.05 -8.83 -0.40
C GLN A 150 24.40 -8.80 1.00
N GLY A 151 23.78 -9.90 1.44
CA GLY A 151 23.15 -10.02 2.75
C GLY A 151 21.70 -9.51 2.82
N PHE A 152 21.09 -9.16 1.68
CA PHE A 152 19.69 -8.72 1.67
C PHE A 152 18.72 -9.91 1.80
N THR A 153 17.63 -9.67 2.54
CA THR A 153 16.51 -10.61 2.62
C THR A 153 15.64 -10.47 1.37
N VAL A 154 15.68 -11.49 0.50
CA VAL A 154 14.90 -11.53 -0.74
C VAL A 154 13.82 -12.60 -0.62
N LEU A 155 12.57 -12.15 -0.54
CA LEU A 155 11.38 -12.97 -0.44
C LEU A 155 10.83 -13.22 -1.85
N GLN A 156 10.59 -14.49 -2.22
CA GLN A 156 10.12 -14.87 -3.57
C GLN A 156 8.77 -15.62 -3.55
N SER A 157 8.26 -15.96 -2.37
CA SER A 157 7.02 -16.71 -2.19
C SER A 157 6.14 -16.13 -1.09
N SER A 158 4.85 -16.47 -1.11
CA SER A 158 3.92 -16.08 -0.04
C SER A 158 4.37 -16.63 1.32
N ASP A 159 4.86 -17.87 1.34
CA ASP A 159 5.31 -18.55 2.55
C ASP A 159 6.52 -17.84 3.17
N GLU A 160 7.47 -17.39 2.35
CA GLU A 160 8.59 -16.55 2.79
C GLU A 160 8.11 -15.21 3.36
N VAL A 161 7.11 -14.57 2.75
CA VAL A 161 6.53 -13.32 3.26
C VAL A 161 5.84 -13.54 4.61
N GLU A 162 5.10 -14.64 4.77
CA GLU A 162 4.45 -14.97 6.04
C GLU A 162 5.46 -15.30 7.13
N ALA A 163 6.48 -16.10 6.83
CA ALA A 163 7.56 -16.43 7.76
C ALA A 163 8.32 -15.17 8.19
N PHE A 164 8.63 -14.29 7.24
CA PHE A 164 9.26 -13.00 7.52
C PHE A 164 8.37 -12.15 8.44
N ARG A 165 7.08 -12.01 8.11
CA ARG A 165 6.13 -11.24 8.92
C ARG A 165 5.97 -11.80 10.33
N ALA A 166 6.05 -13.12 10.51
CA ALA A 166 5.94 -13.77 11.82
C ALA A 166 7.14 -13.45 12.73
N GLY A 167 8.32 -13.22 12.15
CA GLY A 167 9.54 -12.87 12.88
C GLY A 167 9.68 -11.39 13.25
N LEU A 168 8.80 -10.51 12.77
CA LEU A 168 8.89 -9.07 13.03
C LEU A 168 8.08 -8.62 14.25
N GLU A 169 8.63 -7.66 14.98
CA GLU A 169 7.90 -6.91 15.99
C GLU A 169 6.74 -6.14 15.34
N ARG A 170 5.56 -6.19 15.97
CA ARG A 170 4.38 -5.48 15.50
C ARG A 170 4.32 -4.10 16.12
N TRP A 171 4.06 -3.10 15.29
CA TRP A 171 3.77 -1.76 15.77
C TRP A 171 2.56 -1.78 16.73
N PRO A 172 2.60 -0.96 17.79
CA PRO A 172 1.44 -0.77 18.64
C PRO A 172 0.27 -0.23 17.81
N PRO A 173 -0.98 -0.55 18.19
CA PRO A 173 -2.13 0.03 17.54
C PRO A 173 -2.11 1.55 17.70
N ARG A 174 -2.64 2.26 16.69
CA ARG A 174 -2.84 3.71 16.78
C ARG A 174 -3.59 4.07 18.09
N PRO A 175 -3.10 5.05 18.86
CA PRO A 175 -3.85 5.62 19.97
C PRO A 175 -5.16 6.24 19.47
N SER A 176 -6.28 5.92 20.12
CA SER A 176 -7.56 6.57 19.83
C SER A 176 -7.61 7.95 20.48
N ALA A 177 -8.18 8.95 19.79
CA ALA A 177 -8.50 10.23 20.41
C ALA A 177 -9.53 10.09 21.55
N HIS A 178 -10.33 9.01 21.50
CA HIS A 178 -11.36 8.65 22.47
C HIS A 178 -11.16 7.21 22.97
N PRO A 179 -10.20 6.97 23.88
CA PRO A 179 -9.92 5.64 24.44
C PRO A 179 -11.17 4.96 25.04
N GLU A 180 -12.07 5.74 25.62
CA GLU A 180 -13.33 5.32 26.22
C GLU A 180 -14.28 4.66 25.21
N TRP A 181 -14.33 5.15 23.96
CA TRP A 181 -15.14 4.55 22.90
C TRP A 181 -14.52 3.25 22.38
N THR A 182 -13.19 3.15 22.45
CA THR A 182 -12.48 1.92 22.06
C THR A 182 -12.76 0.78 23.05
N ALA A 183 -12.89 1.07 24.34
CA ALA A 183 -13.26 0.08 25.36
C ALA A 183 -14.71 -0.40 25.18
N GLN A 184 -15.66 0.50 24.91
CA GLN A 184 -17.07 0.17 24.69
C GLN A 184 -17.31 -0.68 23.42
N THR A 185 -16.58 -0.41 22.34
CA THR A 185 -16.69 -1.22 21.11
C THR A 185 -16.12 -2.63 21.28
N GLN A 186 -15.10 -2.81 22.13
CA GLN A 186 -14.55 -4.13 22.45
C GLN A 186 -15.50 -4.97 23.32
N THR A 187 -16.18 -4.36 24.31
CA THR A 187 -17.16 -5.07 25.16
C THR A 187 -18.39 -5.51 24.37
N LEU A 188 -18.90 -4.66 23.46
CA LEU A 188 -20.00 -5.02 22.55
C LEU A 188 -19.65 -6.21 21.64
N ARG A 189 -18.40 -6.30 21.16
CA ARG A 189 -17.94 -7.43 20.34
C ARG A 189 -17.90 -8.75 21.10
N LYS A 190 -17.43 -8.72 22.36
CA LYS A 190 -17.43 -9.89 23.25
C LYS A 190 -18.86 -10.33 23.60
N GLY A 191 -19.78 -9.39 23.80
CA GLY A 191 -21.21 -9.67 24.02
C GLY A 191 -21.92 -10.28 22.80
N GLY A 192 -21.61 -9.80 21.59
CA GLY A 192 -22.19 -10.34 20.34
C GLY A 192 -21.67 -11.73 19.96
N GLN A 193 -20.40 -12.03 20.25
CA GLN A 193 -19.86 -13.39 20.07
C GLN A 193 -20.45 -14.39 21.08
N ALA A 194 -20.73 -13.96 22.31
CA ALA A 194 -21.42 -14.80 23.29
C ALA A 194 -22.88 -15.12 22.87
N GLN A 195 -23.61 -14.18 22.26
CA GLN A 195 -24.99 -14.40 21.82
C GLN A 195 -25.12 -15.27 20.56
N THR A 196 -24.08 -15.34 19.71
CA THR A 196 -24.09 -16.16 18.50
C THR A 196 -23.72 -17.61 18.75
N ALA A 197 -22.98 -17.91 19.83
CA ALA A 197 -22.70 -19.27 20.27
C ALA A 197 -23.96 -19.99 20.81
N THR A 198 -24.85 -19.27 21.50
CA THR A 198 -26.05 -19.86 22.13
C THR A 198 -27.17 -20.21 21.14
N LYS A 199 -27.21 -19.59 19.95
CA LYS A 199 -28.28 -19.80 18.95
C LYS A 199 -28.04 -20.95 17.96
N ARG A 200 -26.88 -21.60 17.95
CA ARG A 200 -26.58 -22.76 17.05
C ARG A 200 -26.91 -24.13 17.65
N GLY A 201 -27.61 -24.17 18.78
CA GLY A 201 -27.90 -25.40 19.52
C GLY A 201 -29.34 -25.90 19.45
N THR A 202 -30.15 -25.61 18.41
CA THR A 202 -31.46 -26.30 18.27
C THR A 202 -32.04 -26.17 16.86
N ARG A 203 -31.74 -27.13 15.98
CA ARG A 203 -32.65 -27.55 14.91
C ARG A 203 -32.23 -28.92 14.36
N ARG A 204 -32.84 -29.97 14.92
CA ARG A 204 -32.90 -31.32 14.33
C ARG A 204 -34.26 -31.50 13.66
N SER A 205 -34.20 -32.17 12.50
CA SER A 205 -35.19 -33.06 11.86
C SER A 205 -36.58 -32.54 11.47
N ALA A 206 -36.78 -32.42 10.15
CA ALA A 206 -37.88 -32.96 9.32
C ALA A 206 -37.59 -32.41 7.90
N GLY A 207 -37.57 -33.12 6.78
CA GLY A 207 -38.30 -34.32 6.37
C GLY A 207 -38.90 -34.00 5.00
N GLU A 208 -38.44 -34.70 3.96
CA GLU A 208 -39.14 -35.02 2.69
C GLU A 208 -39.50 -33.91 1.67
N GLY A 209 -39.51 -34.29 0.38
CA GLY A 209 -40.34 -33.62 -0.63
C GLY A 209 -39.69 -33.34 -1.99
N GLU A 210 -39.68 -34.36 -2.83
CA GLU A 210 -39.45 -34.35 -4.28
C GLU A 210 -40.37 -33.35 -5.05
N THR A 211 -39.88 -32.72 -6.12
CA THR A 211 -40.48 -32.76 -7.48
C THR A 211 -39.85 -31.75 -8.45
N ALA A 212 -39.66 -32.23 -9.67
CA ALA A 212 -39.13 -31.54 -10.84
C ALA A 212 -40.24 -30.78 -11.61
N ALA A 213 -39.90 -29.63 -12.19
CA ALA A 213 -40.68 -28.98 -13.24
C ALA A 213 -39.75 -28.53 -14.38
N LYS A 214 -39.88 -29.23 -15.51
CA LYS A 214 -39.33 -28.91 -16.84
C LYS A 214 -40.13 -27.73 -17.42
N VAL A 215 -39.45 -26.67 -17.87
CA VAL A 215 -40.03 -25.71 -18.80
C VAL A 215 -39.13 -25.59 -20.02
N LYS A 216 -39.72 -25.95 -21.16
CA LYS A 216 -39.21 -25.96 -22.53
C LYS A 216 -39.23 -24.52 -23.05
N ARG A 217 -38.13 -24.02 -23.63
CA ARG A 217 -38.14 -22.77 -24.41
C ARG A 217 -37.47 -22.98 -25.75
N GLU A 218 -38.20 -22.60 -26.78
CA GLU A 218 -37.93 -22.79 -28.20
C GLU A 218 -36.81 -21.86 -28.69
N GLU A 219 -35.99 -22.39 -29.61
CA GLU A 219 -35.04 -21.63 -30.43
C GLU A 219 -35.77 -20.88 -31.56
N PRO A 220 -35.15 -19.81 -32.09
CA PRO A 220 -35.15 -19.68 -33.53
C PRO A 220 -33.76 -19.42 -34.14
N ALA A 221 -33.49 -20.24 -35.17
CA ALA A 221 -32.84 -19.98 -36.46
C ALA A 221 -31.49 -19.24 -36.55
N GLU A 222 -30.49 -20.00 -37.01
CA GLU A 222 -29.20 -19.56 -37.56
C GLU A 222 -29.32 -18.88 -38.93
N THR A 223 -28.41 -17.95 -39.25
CA THR A 223 -27.61 -17.97 -40.51
C THR A 223 -26.36 -17.05 -40.40
N PRO A 224 -25.34 -17.12 -41.30
CA PRO A 224 -24.09 -17.82 -40.99
C PRO A 224 -22.80 -16.97 -41.18
N GLY A 225 -21.68 -17.45 -40.64
CA GLY A 225 -20.37 -17.14 -41.22
C GLY A 225 -19.20 -17.00 -40.24
N GLY A 226 -18.23 -17.92 -40.33
CA GLY A 226 -16.81 -17.54 -40.23
C GLY A 226 -15.96 -18.05 -39.05
N ARG A 227 -15.52 -19.31 -39.16
CA ARG A 227 -14.19 -19.87 -38.75
C ARG A 227 -13.66 -19.70 -37.31
N ARG A 228 -13.71 -20.85 -36.60
CA ARG A 228 -12.66 -21.53 -35.80
C ARG A 228 -11.35 -20.76 -35.52
N THR A 229 -10.96 -20.68 -34.24
CA THR A 229 -10.03 -21.63 -33.59
C THR A 229 -10.01 -21.44 -32.07
N ALA A 230 -9.95 -22.56 -31.35
CA ALA A 230 -9.90 -22.65 -29.91
C ALA A 230 -8.44 -22.54 -29.40
N ARG A 231 -8.24 -21.85 -28.27
CA ARG A 231 -7.18 -22.21 -27.32
C ARG A 231 -7.51 -21.69 -25.92
N GLY A 232 -7.64 -22.61 -24.98
CA GLY A 232 -8.00 -22.35 -23.59
C GLY A 232 -7.01 -21.45 -22.87
N ARG A 233 -7.55 -20.50 -22.10
CA ARG A 233 -6.81 -19.76 -21.08
C ARG A 233 -7.01 -20.47 -19.74
N ARG A 234 -5.96 -21.16 -19.30
CA ARG A 234 -5.74 -21.47 -17.89
C ARG A 234 -5.43 -20.15 -17.19
N THR A 235 -6.32 -19.70 -16.32
CA THR A 235 -6.03 -18.65 -15.34
C THR A 235 -5.09 -19.23 -14.29
N GLN A 236 -3.92 -18.62 -14.13
CA GLN A 236 -3.08 -18.83 -12.95
C GLN A 236 -2.97 -17.49 -12.19
N PRO A 237 -2.97 -17.53 -10.84
CA PRO A 237 -3.07 -16.34 -10.03
C PRO A 237 -1.78 -15.54 -10.07
N SER A 238 -1.94 -14.22 -10.27
CA SER A 238 -0.90 -13.21 -10.08
C SER A 238 -0.35 -13.29 -8.65
N ARG A 239 0.96 -13.52 -8.51
CA ARG A 239 1.67 -13.44 -7.24
C ARG A 239 2.32 -12.06 -7.15
N SER A 240 1.76 -11.20 -6.30
CA SER A 240 2.40 -9.98 -5.84
C SER A 240 3.36 -10.31 -4.69
N ILE A 241 4.53 -9.67 -4.66
CA ILE A 241 5.57 -9.92 -3.66
C ILE A 241 6.06 -8.58 -3.11
N SER A 242 5.86 -8.34 -1.82
CA SER A 242 6.29 -7.12 -1.13
C SER A 242 7.61 -7.34 -0.37
N ARG A 243 8.60 -6.45 -0.55
CA ARG A 243 9.82 -6.31 0.29
C ARG A 243 9.49 -5.47 1.51
N MET A 244 10.21 -5.65 2.62
CA MET A 244 10.25 -4.73 3.74
C MET A 244 11.57 -4.91 4.52
N GLU A 245 12.30 -3.83 4.76
CA GLU A 245 13.46 -3.78 5.65
C GLU A 245 13.02 -3.27 7.04
N VAL A 246 13.49 -3.98 8.06
CA VAL A 246 13.47 -3.55 9.46
C VAL A 246 14.92 -3.50 9.91
N THR A 247 15.41 -2.29 10.10
CA THR A 247 16.51 -1.95 11.01
C THR A 247 15.96 -1.24 12.24
#